data_AF-A0A810Q472-F1
#
_entry.id   AF-A0A810Q472-F1
#
_cell.length_a   1.000
_cell.length_b   1.000
_cell.length_c   1.000
_cell.angle_alpha   90.00
_cell.angle_beta   90.00
_cell.angle_gamma   90.00
#
_symmetry.space_group_name_H-M   'P 1'
#
loop_
_entity.id
_entity.type
_entity.pdbx_description
1 polymer ?
#
loop_
_entity_poly.entity_id
_entity_poly.type
_entity_poly.pdbx_seq_one_letter_code
_entity_poly.pdbx_strand_id
1 'polypeptide(L)' 'MSEKLYQGCEPRIIERVPIHLKMVLTIREAAEYSNIGINKIESMLRQPNCPFVLYVGTRKLVKRRAFEEYISGKVLI' A
#
# COMPACT_ATOMS: atom_id res chain seq x y z
N MET A 1 -11.40 10.71 -9.14
CA MET A 1 -11.30 10.06 -10.47
C MET A 1 -11.16 8.55 -10.29
N SER A 2 -12.20 7.78 -10.63
CA SER A 2 -12.13 6.32 -10.67
C SER A 2 -11.56 5.85 -12.01
N GLU A 3 -10.37 5.26 -12.00
CA GLU A 3 -9.85 4.48 -13.13
C GLU A 3 -10.73 3.24 -13.35
N LYS A 4 -11.30 3.14 -14.56
CA LYS A 4 -12.11 2.00 -15.00
C LYS A 4 -11.16 0.90 -15.50
N LEU A 5 -11.14 -0.24 -14.82
CA LEU A 5 -10.60 -1.49 -15.37
C LEU A 5 -11.79 -2.34 -15.86
N TYR A 6 -11.87 -2.55 -17.17
CA TYR A 6 -12.88 -3.42 -17.77
C TYR A 6 -12.36 -4.85 -17.82
N GLN A 7 -13.03 -5.76 -17.10
CA GLN A 7 -12.86 -7.20 -17.27
C GLN A 7 -14.25 -7.86 -17.21
N GLY A 8 -14.81 -8.21 -18.39
CA GLY A 8 -15.95 -9.12 -18.55
C GLY A 8 -17.34 -8.58 -18.15
N CYS A 9 -18.19 -8.36 -19.16
CA CYS A 9 -19.67 -8.22 -19.19
C CYS A 9 -20.45 -7.35 -18.17
N GLU A 10 -19.92 -6.86 -17.05
CA GLU A 10 -20.67 -5.99 -16.13
C GLU A 10 -19.78 -4.85 -15.60
N PRO A 11 -20.24 -3.59 -15.62
CA PRO A 11 -19.55 -2.51 -14.92
C PRO A 11 -19.71 -2.73 -13.41
N ARG A 12 -18.83 -3.53 -12.81
CA ARG A 12 -18.72 -3.55 -11.35
C ARG A 12 -18.33 -2.14 -10.92
N ILE A 13 -19.21 -1.46 -10.20
CA ILE A 13 -18.81 -0.34 -9.38
C ILE A 13 -17.81 -0.94 -8.40
N ILE A 14 -16.52 -0.78 -8.67
CA ILE A 14 -15.48 -1.10 -7.70
C ILE A 14 -15.66 -0.05 -6.63
N GLU A 15 -16.48 -0.35 -5.62
CA GLU A 15 -16.56 0.44 -4.41
C GLU A 15 -15.11 0.55 -3.91
N ARG A 16 -14.54 1.75 -4.06
CA ARG A 16 -13.18 2.01 -3.62
C ARG A 16 -13.23 1.97 -2.11
N VAL A 17 -12.82 0.83 -1.56
CA VAL A 17 -12.63 0.67 -0.12
C VAL A 17 -11.77 1.84 0.38
N PRO A 18 -12.23 2.62 1.38
CA PRO A 18 -11.43 3.69 1.96
C PRO A 18 -10.07 3.17 2.42
N ILE A 19 -9.01 3.98 2.25
CA ILE A 19 -7.60 3.57 2.51
C ILE A 19 -7.43 2.98 3.92
N HIS A 20 -8.07 3.58 4.92
CA HIS A 20 -8.04 3.13 6.31
C HIS A 20 -8.78 1.80 6.57
N LEU A 21 -9.62 1.33 5.65
CA LEU A 21 -10.29 0.02 5.73
C LEU A 21 -9.57 -1.07 4.93
N LYS A 22 -8.58 -0.72 4.11
CA LYS A 22 -7.83 -1.70 3.33
C LYS A 22 -6.92 -2.56 4.21
N MET A 23 -6.76 -3.83 3.87
CA MET A 23 -5.77 -4.69 4.55
C MET A 23 -4.35 -4.46 4.02
N VAL A 24 -4.24 -4.26 2.71
CA VAL A 24 -2.99 -4.01 2.01
C VAL A 24 -3.12 -2.76 1.16
N LEU A 25 -2.04 -1.99 1.09
CA LEU A 25 -1.92 -0.75 0.34
C LEU A 25 -0.99 -0.96 -0.84
N THR A 26 -1.29 -0.32 -1.96
CA THR A 26 -0.30 -0.08 -3.01
C THR A 26 0.77 0.91 -2.52
N ILE A 27 1.91 0.99 -3.21
CA ILE A 27 2.96 1.96 -2.89
C ILE A 27 2.41 3.40 -2.89
N ARG A 28 1.51 3.72 -3.83
CA ARG A 28 0.87 5.04 -3.94
C ARG A 28 -0.06 5.32 -2.75
N GLU A 29 -0.88 4.34 -2.39
CA GLU A 29 -1.78 4.47 -1.23
C GLU A 29 -1.01 4.53 0.08
N ALA A 30 0.10 3.80 0.23
CA ALA A 30 0.96 3.89 1.41
C ALA A 30 1.61 5.28 1.52
N ALA A 31 2.02 5.87 0.39
CA ALA A 31 2.55 7.22 0.35
C ALA A 31 1.47 8.27 0.71
N GLU A 32 0.25 8.12 0.21
CA GLU A 32 -0.89 8.97 0.55
C GLU A 32 -1.30 8.82 2.02
N TYR A 33 -1.30 7.60 2.54
CA TYR A 33 -1.71 7.28 3.92
C TYR A 33 -0.71 7.78 4.98
N SER A 34 0.60 7.71 4.70
CA SER A 34 1.66 8.06 5.66
C SER A 34 2.34 9.40 5.40
N ASN A 35 1.99 10.09 4.30
CA ASN A 35 2.70 11.27 3.80
C ASN A 35 4.21 11.05 3.53
N ILE A 36 4.67 9.81 3.36
CA ILE A 36 6.05 9.48 2.98
C ILE A 36 6.15 9.38 1.46
N GLY A 37 7.19 9.98 0.88
CA GLY A 37 7.39 9.96 -0.57
C GLY A 37 7.50 8.55 -1.17
N ILE A 38 6.94 8.36 -2.38
CA ILE A 38 6.87 7.07 -3.11
C ILE A 38 8.25 6.40 -3.21
N ASN A 39 9.29 7.14 -3.58
CA ASN A 39 10.65 6.61 -3.70
C ASN A 39 11.19 6.08 -2.37
N LYS A 40 10.82 6.74 -1.26
CA LYS A 40 11.23 6.32 0.08
C LYS A 40 10.50 5.02 0.47
N ILE A 41 9.19 4.95 0.27
CA ILE A 41 8.43 3.69 0.47
C ILE A 41 9.03 2.56 -0.35
N GLU A 42 9.34 2.79 -1.62
CA GLU A 42 9.94 1.77 -2.48
C GLU A 42 11.31 1.32 -1.94
N SER A 43 12.14 2.25 -1.47
CA SER A 43 13.42 1.92 -0.84
C SER A 43 13.26 1.09 0.44
N MET A 44 12.23 1.36 1.25
CA MET A 44 11.94 0.63 2.48
C MET A 44 11.46 -0.80 2.17
N LEU A 45 10.70 -0.99 1.08
CA LEU A 45 10.27 -2.32 0.62
C LEU A 45 11.37 -3.13 -0.04
N ARG A 46 12.49 -2.50 -0.44
CA ARG A 46 13.68 -3.20 -0.97
C ARG A 46 14.61 -3.68 0.14
N GLN A 47 14.38 -3.30 1.40
CA GLN A 47 15.20 -3.77 2.51
C GLN A 47 15.08 -5.29 2.67
N PRO A 48 16.19 -6.00 2.92
CA PRO A 48 16.13 -7.42 3.22
C PRO A 48 15.25 -7.64 4.46
N ASN A 49 14.41 -8.69 4.43
CA ASN A 49 13.51 -9.05 5.52
C ASN A 49 12.53 -7.93 5.95
N CYS A 50 12.04 -7.12 5.00
CA CYS A 50 11.06 -6.08 5.28
C CYS A 50 9.77 -6.68 5.92
N PRO A 51 9.34 -6.24 7.11
CA PRO A 51 8.24 -6.89 7.85
C PRO A 51 6.85 -6.58 7.26
N PHE A 52 6.71 -5.47 6.55
CA PHE A 52 5.45 -4.99 6.00
C PHE A 52 5.32 -5.15 4.48
N VAL A 53 6.29 -5.76 3.79
CA VAL A 53 6.14 -6.08 2.37
C VAL A 53 5.32 -7.36 2.17
N LEU A 54 4.47 -7.34 1.16
CA LEU A 54 3.79 -8.52 0.62
C LEU A 54 4.10 -8.62 -0.87
N TYR A 55 4.68 -9.73 -1.30
CA TYR A 55 4.94 -10.01 -2.70
C TYR A 55 3.78 -10.79 -3.30
N VAL A 56 3.14 -10.22 -4.33
CA VAL A 56 2.06 -10.86 -5.09
C VAL A 56 2.53 -10.96 -6.54
N GLY A 57 3.19 -12.07 -6.88
CA GLY A 57 3.89 -12.21 -8.15
C GLY A 57 4.99 -11.15 -8.31
N THR A 58 4.87 -10.31 -9.34
CA THR A 58 5.80 -9.19 -9.60
C THR A 58 5.45 -7.92 -8.82
N ARG A 59 4.26 -7.85 -8.21
CA ARG A 59 3.78 -6.66 -7.50
C ARG A 59 4.20 -6.69 -6.03
N LYS A 60 4.58 -5.52 -5.52
CA LYS A 60 4.84 -5.30 -4.10
C LYS A 60 3.68 -4.52 -3.50
N LEU A 61 3.12 -5.04 -2.41
CA LEU A 61 2.09 -4.41 -1.62
C LEU A 61 2.61 -4.17 -0.19
N VAL A 62 1.98 -3.25 0.51
CA VAL A 62 2.30 -2.86 1.87
C VAL A 62 1.21 -3.39 2.80
N LYS A 63 1.56 -4.19 3.79
CA LYS A 63 0.63 -4.63 4.84
C LYS A 63 0.35 -3.44 5.77
N ARG A 64 -0.89 -2.96 5.81
CA ARG A 64 -1.23 -1.70 6.51
C ARG A 64 -0.87 -1.73 8.00
N ARG A 65 -1.35 -2.71 8.76
CA ARG A 65 -1.10 -2.81 10.21
C ARG A 65 0.39 -2.91 10.56
N ALA A 66 1.11 -3.80 9.88
CA ALA A 66 2.55 -3.95 10.08
C ALA A 66 3.33 -2.68 9.69
N PHE A 67 2.84 -1.91 8.72
CA PHE A 67 3.43 -0.63 8.34
C PHE A 67 3.13 0.47 9.37
N GLU A 68 1.90 0.55 9.89
CA GLU A 68 1.53 1.43 11.00
C GLU A 68 2.42 1.17 12.24
N GLU A 69 2.57 -0.11 12.63
CA GLU A 69 3.45 -0.54 13.73
C GLU A 69 4.92 -0.16 13.48
N TYR A 70 5.40 -0.37 12.25
CA TYR A 70 6.78 -0.03 11.87
C TYR A 70 7.06 1.48 11.97
N ILE A 71 6.12 2.31 11.54
CA ILE A 71 6.25 3.77 11.63
C ILE A 71 6.12 4.22 13.09
N SER A 72 5.14 3.69 13.84
CA SER A 72 4.97 4.02 15.26
C SER A 72 6.19 3.65 16.11
N GLY A 73 6.88 2.56 15.78
CA GLY A 73 8.10 2.14 16.48
C GLY A 73 9.34 2.96 16.10
N LYS A 74 9.30 3.73 15.00
CA LYS A 74 10.40 4.58 14.55
C LYS A 74 10.11 6.04 14.83
N VAL A 75 10.17 6.43 16.10
CA VAL A 75 10.35 7.83 16.48
C VAL A 75 11.82 8.19 16.21
N LEU A 76 12.12 8.75 15.04
CA LEU A 76 13.34 9.52 14.82
C LEU A 76 12.96 11.00 14.96
N ILE A 77 13.21 11.54 16.15
CA ILE A 77 13.27 12.99 16.41
C ILE A 77 14.65 13.48 15.98
#